data_AF-A0A3D6D6M4-F1
#
_entry.id   AF-A0A3D6D6M4-F1
#
_cell.length_a   1.000
_cell.length_b   1.000
_cell.length_c   1.000
_cell.angle_alpha   90.00
_cell.angle_beta   90.00
_cell.angle_gamma   90.00
#
_symmetry.space_group_name_H-M   'P 1'
#
loop_
_entity.id
_entity.type
_entity.pdbx_description
1 polymer ?
#
loop_
_entity_poly.entity_id
_entity_poly.type
_entity_poly.pdbx_seq_one_letter_code
_entity_poly.pdbx_strand_id
1 'polypeptide(L)'
;TPDSPTQRVGGLPLEGFKTVAHTLPMMSLDNTYSQDELIAFIHRVQKLLPEEELVWTVEPKVDGVAVSLRYEEGELVHGATRGDGATGDDITSNLRTLRSIPLQLDSSSVPIPRVIEVRGEVFMTRAGFLRLNNRRLDEGEEPFANPRNATAGSLKMLDPKIVAQRPLDIVIYGLGQIEAAGNSFPNKQIELLAYFQNIGFQGPAKVWTCHHAKSLGDVLNELDALR
;
A
#
# COMPACT_ATOMS: atom_id res chain seq x y z
N THR A 1 -8.40 -25.28 2.90
CA THR A 1 -9.18 -24.54 1.88
C THR A 1 -8.23 -23.65 1.08
N PRO A 2 -8.59 -23.18 -0.12
CA PRO A 2 -7.70 -22.38 -0.99
C PRO A 2 -7.15 -21.09 -0.35
N ASP A 3 -7.83 -20.58 0.67
CA ASP A 3 -7.53 -19.42 1.51
C ASP A 3 -6.68 -19.75 2.76
N SER A 4 -6.32 -21.03 2.97
CA SER A 4 -5.49 -21.46 4.10
C SER A 4 -4.10 -20.79 4.09
N PRO A 5 -3.57 -20.34 5.24
CA PRO A 5 -2.21 -19.83 5.35
C PRO A 5 -1.13 -20.81 4.83
N THR A 6 -1.40 -22.12 4.86
CA THR A 6 -0.51 -23.17 4.33
C THR A 6 -0.49 -23.25 2.80
N GLN A 7 -1.41 -22.56 2.12
CA GLN A 7 -1.54 -22.51 0.65
C GLN A 7 -1.02 -21.20 0.04
N ARG A 8 -0.37 -20.33 0.83
CA ARG A 8 0.21 -19.06 0.36
C ARG A 8 1.27 -19.23 -0.73
N VAL A 9 1.96 -20.36 -0.72
CA VAL A 9 3.09 -20.64 -1.61
C VAL A 9 2.82 -21.98 -2.31
N GLY A 10 2.30 -21.91 -3.53
CA GLY A 10 1.92 -23.08 -4.32
C GLY A 10 1.70 -22.72 -5.79
N GLY A 11 1.68 -23.73 -6.65
CA GLY A 11 1.53 -23.57 -8.10
C GLY A 11 2.84 -23.69 -8.89
N LEU A 12 2.69 -23.73 -10.21
CA LEU A 12 3.78 -23.64 -11.17
C LEU A 12 4.18 -22.16 -11.37
N PRO A 13 5.43 -21.88 -11.77
CA PRO A 13 5.80 -20.55 -12.22
C PRO A 13 4.84 -20.04 -13.30
N LEU A 14 4.55 -18.74 -13.24
CA LEU A 14 3.74 -18.07 -14.26
C LEU A 14 4.48 -18.05 -15.60
N GLU A 15 3.77 -18.20 -16.71
CA GLU A 15 4.34 -17.99 -18.05
C GLU A 15 4.60 -16.50 -18.33
N GLY A 16 3.83 -15.63 -17.68
CA GLY A 16 3.90 -14.18 -17.79
C GLY A 16 2.81 -13.53 -16.94
N PHE A 17 2.90 -12.21 -16.78
CA PHE A 17 1.84 -11.45 -16.12
C PHE A 17 0.80 -11.01 -17.13
N LYS A 18 -0.48 -11.07 -16.72
CA LYS A 18 -1.58 -10.52 -17.52
C LYS A 18 -1.76 -9.06 -17.16
N THR A 19 -1.93 -8.20 -18.16
CA THR A 19 -2.36 -6.82 -17.94
C THR A 19 -3.84 -6.79 -17.59
N VAL A 20 -4.19 -6.00 -16.58
CA VAL A 20 -5.54 -5.83 -16.04
C VAL A 20 -5.86 -4.35 -15.90
N ALA A 21 -7.12 -4.00 -16.16
CA ALA A 21 -7.60 -2.63 -15.97
C ALA A 21 -8.06 -2.43 -14.53
N HIS A 22 -7.70 -1.30 -13.94
CA HIS A 22 -8.22 -0.91 -12.64
C HIS A 22 -9.66 -0.43 -12.78
N THR A 23 -10.57 -0.88 -11.92
CA THR A 23 -11.97 -0.45 -11.97
C THR A 23 -12.10 1.05 -11.72
N LEU A 24 -11.31 1.59 -10.80
CA LEU A 24 -11.09 3.02 -10.62
C LEU A 24 -9.62 3.33 -10.90
N PRO A 25 -9.28 4.39 -11.65
CA PRO A 25 -7.88 4.74 -11.88
C PRO A 25 -7.09 4.95 -10.57
N MET A 26 -5.83 4.50 -10.57
CA MET A 26 -4.86 4.74 -9.52
C MET A 26 -4.05 6.02 -9.80
N MET A 27 -4.43 7.10 -9.12
CA MET A 27 -3.79 8.40 -9.26
C MET A 27 -2.34 8.41 -8.76
N SER A 28 -1.51 9.30 -9.31
CA SER A 28 -0.26 9.72 -8.68
C SER A 28 -0.50 10.89 -7.73
N LEU A 29 0.51 11.18 -6.92
CA LEU A 29 0.57 12.41 -6.12
C LEU A 29 1.54 13.40 -6.79
N ASP A 30 1.14 14.67 -6.85
CA ASP A 30 2.08 15.76 -7.08
C ASP A 30 3.07 15.85 -5.92
N ASN A 31 4.25 16.41 -6.17
CA ASN A 31 5.30 16.54 -5.18
C ASN A 31 5.75 17.99 -5.01
N THR A 32 6.34 18.27 -3.86
CA THR A 32 7.08 19.50 -3.59
C THR A 32 8.22 19.19 -2.63
N TYR A 33 9.28 19.99 -2.71
CA TYR A 33 10.40 19.99 -1.76
C TYR A 33 10.47 21.31 -0.97
N SER A 34 9.46 22.19 -1.15
CA SER A 34 9.39 23.50 -0.54
C SER A 34 8.24 23.56 0.46
N GLN A 35 8.56 23.93 1.70
CA GLN A 35 7.54 24.15 2.72
C GLN A 35 6.58 25.28 2.33
N ASP A 36 7.08 26.32 1.65
CA ASP A 36 6.26 27.44 1.19
C ASP A 36 5.25 27.01 0.11
N GLU A 37 5.65 26.13 -0.81
CA GLU A 37 4.75 25.59 -1.83
C GLU A 37 3.64 24.72 -1.22
N LEU A 38 3.99 23.93 -0.19
CA LEU A 38 3.03 23.13 0.56
C LEU A 38 2.03 23.99 1.36
N ILE A 39 2.51 25.05 2.01
CA ILE A 39 1.63 26.04 2.68
C ILE A 39 0.72 26.72 1.65
N ALA A 40 1.26 27.10 0.49
CA ALA A 40 0.48 27.67 -0.60
C ALA A 40 -0.59 26.69 -1.11
N PHE A 41 -0.29 25.40 -1.18
CA PHE A 41 -1.28 24.35 -1.50
C PHE A 41 -2.42 24.32 -0.48
N ILE A 42 -2.12 24.29 0.81
CA ILE A 42 -3.15 24.29 1.87
C ILE A 42 -4.03 25.53 1.78
N HIS A 43 -3.43 26.72 1.59
CA HIS A 43 -4.19 27.95 1.42
C HIS A 43 -5.08 27.93 0.16
N ARG A 44 -4.64 27.30 -0.94
CA ARG A 44 -5.49 27.13 -2.13
C ARG A 44 -6.70 26.25 -1.83
N VAL A 45 -6.51 25.12 -1.14
CA VAL A 45 -7.63 24.21 -0.80
C VAL A 45 -8.61 24.89 0.16
N GLN A 46 -8.13 25.60 1.20
CA GLN A 46 -9.01 26.34 2.12
C GLN A 46 -9.82 27.43 1.41
N LYS A 47 -9.26 28.09 0.39
CA LYS A 47 -10.01 29.07 -0.41
C LYS A 47 -11.10 28.45 -1.26
N LEU A 48 -10.91 27.21 -1.72
CA LEU A 48 -11.92 26.47 -2.49
C LEU A 48 -13.04 25.92 -1.61
N LEU A 49 -12.77 25.74 -0.31
CA LEU A 49 -13.70 25.20 0.68
C LEU A 49 -13.82 26.17 1.88
N PRO A 50 -14.36 27.39 1.67
CA PRO A 50 -14.31 28.45 2.68
C PRO A 50 -15.18 28.20 3.92
N GLU A 51 -16.19 27.33 3.82
CA GLU A 51 -17.13 27.00 4.90
C GLU A 51 -16.75 25.72 5.65
N GLU A 52 -15.69 25.03 5.22
CA GLU A 52 -15.28 23.75 5.78
C GLU A 52 -14.08 23.89 6.73
N GLU A 53 -14.12 23.17 7.85
CA GLU A 53 -12.94 22.97 8.69
C GLU A 53 -12.10 21.85 8.09
N LEU A 54 -10.95 22.21 7.50
CA LEU A 54 -10.06 21.25 6.86
C LEU A 54 -9.13 20.59 7.88
N VAL A 55 -9.22 19.26 7.95
CA VAL A 55 -8.32 18.43 8.76
C VAL A 55 -7.46 17.57 7.83
N TRP A 56 -6.15 17.63 8.02
CA TRP A 56 -5.16 16.97 7.18
C TRP A 56 -4.59 15.75 7.90
N THR A 57 -4.64 14.60 7.25
CA THR A 57 -3.90 13.42 7.67
C THR A 57 -2.55 13.40 6.97
N VAL A 58 -1.46 13.31 7.73
CA VAL A 58 -0.09 13.23 7.22
C VAL A 58 0.44 11.83 7.47
N GLU A 59 0.97 11.21 6.42
CA GLU A 59 1.51 9.84 6.43
C GLU A 59 2.93 9.82 5.86
N PRO A 60 3.85 8.99 6.41
CA PRO A 60 5.14 8.75 5.79
C PRO A 60 4.96 8.17 4.39
N LYS A 61 5.59 8.81 3.41
CA LYS A 61 5.62 8.29 2.06
C LYS A 61 6.61 7.12 1.98
N VAL A 62 6.09 5.90 1.95
CA VAL A 62 6.91 4.69 1.76
C VAL A 62 7.43 4.63 0.31
N ASP A 63 8.71 4.29 0.17
CA ASP A 63 9.36 4.15 -1.13
C ASP A 63 9.36 2.67 -1.58
N GLY A 64 8.30 2.27 -2.27
CA GLY A 64 8.12 0.89 -2.70
C GLY A 64 7.41 0.78 -4.05
N VAL A 65 6.46 -0.13 -4.15
CA VAL A 65 5.63 -0.34 -5.34
C VAL A 65 4.17 -0.31 -4.94
N ALA A 66 3.44 0.66 -5.51
CA ALA A 66 2.01 0.77 -5.33
C ALA A 66 1.28 -0.45 -5.93
N VAL A 67 0.37 -1.02 -5.15
CA VAL A 67 -0.48 -2.15 -5.51
C VAL A 67 -1.93 -1.90 -5.13
N SER A 68 -2.81 -2.65 -5.80
CA SER A 68 -4.22 -2.76 -5.48
C SER A 68 -4.54 -4.20 -5.11
N LEU A 69 -5.37 -4.39 -4.07
CA LEU A 69 -5.84 -5.67 -3.56
C LEU A 69 -7.36 -5.65 -3.54
N ARG A 70 -7.99 -6.48 -4.37
CA ARG A 70 -9.44 -6.63 -4.42
C ARG A 70 -9.87 -7.83 -3.59
N TYR A 71 -10.78 -7.55 -2.67
CA TYR A 71 -11.47 -8.55 -1.88
C TYR A 71 -12.94 -8.63 -2.26
N GLU A 72 -13.47 -9.84 -2.36
CA GLU A 72 -14.90 -10.12 -2.56
C GLU A 72 -15.37 -11.06 -1.45
N GLU A 73 -16.44 -10.70 -0.75
CA GLU A 73 -16.93 -11.41 0.44
C GLU A 73 -15.82 -11.64 1.50
N GLY A 74 -14.87 -10.72 1.56
CA GLY A 74 -13.70 -10.78 2.45
C GLY A 74 -12.53 -11.66 1.96
N GLU A 75 -12.65 -12.39 0.86
CA GLU A 75 -11.57 -13.20 0.28
C GLU A 75 -10.74 -12.39 -0.74
N LEU A 76 -9.40 -12.51 -0.70
CA LEU A 76 -8.52 -11.89 -1.68
C LEU A 76 -8.70 -12.57 -3.04
N VAL A 77 -9.36 -11.92 -4.00
CA VAL A 77 -9.62 -12.49 -5.33
C VAL A 77 -8.60 -12.03 -6.37
N HIS A 78 -8.06 -10.82 -6.23
CA HIS A 78 -7.20 -10.23 -7.24
C HIS A 78 -6.23 -9.20 -6.64
N GLY A 79 -5.03 -9.12 -7.18
CA GLY A 79 -4.06 -8.09 -6.82
C GLY A 79 -3.20 -7.67 -8.01
N ALA A 80 -3.02 -6.36 -8.17
CA ALA A 80 -2.38 -5.77 -9.33
C ALA A 80 -1.36 -4.69 -8.96
N THR A 81 -0.32 -4.51 -9.77
CA THR A 81 0.54 -3.32 -9.67
C THR A 81 -0.20 -2.07 -10.14
N ARG A 82 0.24 -0.88 -9.74
CA ARG A 82 -0.29 0.38 -10.28
C ARG A 82 -0.16 0.50 -11.81
N GLY A 83 0.98 0.10 -12.37
CA GLY A 83 1.29 0.32 -13.80
C GLY A 83 1.24 1.80 -14.17
N ASP A 84 0.47 2.15 -15.21
CA ASP A 84 0.26 3.53 -15.65
C ASP A 84 -0.87 4.26 -14.88
N GLY A 85 -1.55 3.55 -13.98
CA GLY A 85 -2.68 4.05 -13.20
C GLY A 85 -4.04 3.67 -13.78
N ALA A 86 -4.13 3.39 -15.08
CA ALA A 86 -5.35 2.84 -15.70
C ALA A 86 -5.27 1.32 -15.80
N THR A 87 -4.09 0.79 -16.10
CA THR A 87 -3.79 -0.64 -16.19
C THR A 87 -2.55 -0.99 -15.39
N GLY A 88 -2.50 -2.25 -14.95
CA GLY A 88 -1.38 -2.82 -14.24
C GLY A 88 -1.22 -4.30 -14.57
N ASP A 89 -0.27 -4.97 -13.95
CA ASP A 89 -0.08 -6.40 -14.11
C ASP A 89 -0.69 -7.14 -12.93
N ASP A 90 -1.41 -8.23 -13.22
CA ASP A 90 -1.89 -9.18 -12.23
C ASP A 90 -0.70 -9.89 -11.57
N ILE A 91 -0.50 -9.59 -10.30
CA ILE A 91 0.55 -10.17 -9.45
C ILE A 91 -0.08 -10.86 -8.23
N THR A 92 -1.30 -11.37 -8.37
CA THR A 92 -2.08 -11.96 -7.27
C THR A 92 -1.31 -13.09 -6.57
N SER A 93 -0.70 -13.99 -7.34
CA SER A 93 0.08 -15.11 -6.81
C SER A 93 1.28 -14.64 -5.98
N ASN A 94 1.97 -13.58 -6.42
CA ASN A 94 3.10 -12.99 -5.72
C ASN A 94 2.66 -12.29 -4.43
N LEU A 95 1.55 -11.53 -4.48
CA LEU A 95 0.98 -10.83 -3.32
C LEU A 95 0.49 -11.79 -2.23
N ARG A 96 -0.07 -12.96 -2.61
CA ARG A 96 -0.48 -14.01 -1.65
C ARG A 96 0.68 -14.52 -0.77
N THR A 97 1.92 -14.39 -1.23
CA THR A 97 3.10 -14.82 -0.48
C THR A 97 3.46 -13.90 0.69
N LEU A 98 3.02 -12.64 0.66
CA LEU A 98 3.29 -11.66 1.70
C LEU A 98 2.40 -11.94 2.92
N ARG A 99 3.03 -12.21 4.07
CA ARG A 99 2.31 -12.57 5.31
C ARG A 99 1.44 -11.43 5.85
N SER A 100 1.83 -10.19 5.60
CA SER A 100 1.09 -8.98 5.97
C SER A 100 -0.13 -8.71 5.10
N ILE A 101 -0.32 -9.46 4.00
CA ILE A 101 -1.56 -9.45 3.23
C ILE A 101 -2.47 -10.57 3.76
N PRO A 102 -3.61 -10.27 4.42
CA PRO A 102 -4.61 -11.27 4.78
C PRO A 102 -5.21 -11.90 3.52
N LEU A 103 -5.33 -13.22 3.48
CA LEU A 103 -6.05 -13.93 2.39
C LEU A 103 -7.57 -13.84 2.60
N GLN A 104 -7.99 -13.80 3.87
CA GLN A 104 -9.34 -13.52 4.32
C GLN A 104 -9.26 -12.34 5.27
N LEU A 105 -10.05 -11.30 5.03
CA LEU A 105 -10.18 -10.14 5.90
C LEU A 105 -10.84 -10.51 7.22
N ASP A 106 -10.41 -9.84 8.29
CA ASP A 106 -10.96 -10.02 9.63
C ASP A 106 -12.31 -9.28 9.77
N SER A 107 -13.39 -10.03 9.94
CA SER A 107 -14.75 -9.50 10.13
C SER A 107 -15.19 -9.47 11.60
N SER A 108 -14.27 -9.72 12.55
CA SER A 108 -14.60 -9.82 13.97
C SER A 108 -15.00 -8.48 14.60
N SER A 109 -14.42 -7.38 14.12
CA SER A 109 -14.52 -6.06 14.77
C SER A 109 -15.37 -5.06 13.97
N VAL A 110 -15.38 -5.18 12.65
CA VAL A 110 -16.09 -4.27 11.74
C VAL A 110 -16.72 -5.05 10.58
N PRO A 111 -17.86 -4.61 10.03
CA PRO A 111 -18.44 -5.23 8.85
C PRO A 111 -17.55 -4.99 7.62
N ILE A 112 -17.47 -5.99 6.75
CA ILE A 112 -16.71 -5.93 5.51
C ILE A 112 -17.69 -5.71 4.34
N PRO A 113 -17.46 -4.73 3.46
CA PRO A 113 -18.23 -4.57 2.23
C PRO A 113 -18.15 -5.80 1.33
N ARG A 114 -19.19 -6.01 0.52
CA ARG A 114 -19.24 -7.12 -0.44
C ARG A 114 -18.04 -7.14 -1.38
N VAL A 115 -17.64 -5.94 -1.82
CA VAL A 115 -16.44 -5.71 -2.62
C VAL A 115 -15.67 -4.57 -1.97
N ILE A 116 -14.38 -4.79 -1.73
CA ILE A 116 -13.47 -3.73 -1.28
C ILE A 116 -12.12 -3.85 -2.00
N GLU A 117 -11.71 -2.76 -2.63
CA GLU A 117 -10.37 -2.60 -3.18
C GLU A 117 -9.52 -1.77 -2.22
N VAL A 118 -8.46 -2.38 -1.71
CA VAL A 118 -7.51 -1.80 -0.76
C VAL A 118 -6.22 -1.46 -1.51
N ARG A 119 -5.71 -0.24 -1.33
CA ARG A 119 -4.51 0.26 -2.00
C ARG A 119 -3.39 0.52 -1.00
N GLY A 120 -2.19 0.09 -1.38
CA GLY A 120 -1.03 0.16 -0.51
C GLY A 120 0.28 0.18 -1.26
N GLU A 121 1.36 0.32 -0.51
CA GLU A 121 2.73 0.27 -1.02
C GLU A 121 3.39 -1.01 -0.50
N VAL A 122 3.78 -1.90 -1.39
CA VAL A 122 4.67 -3.02 -1.04
C VAL A 122 6.09 -2.47 -0.97
N PHE A 123 6.84 -2.85 0.06
CA PHE A 123 8.19 -2.33 0.28
C PHE A 123 9.11 -3.40 0.88
N MET A 124 10.38 -3.06 1.00
CA MET A 124 11.38 -3.85 1.70
C MET A 124 12.04 -2.98 2.76
N THR A 125 12.04 -3.45 4.01
CA THR A 125 12.75 -2.74 5.09
C THR A 125 14.24 -2.65 4.77
N ARG A 126 14.93 -1.62 5.27
CA ARG A 126 16.38 -1.48 5.12
C ARG A 126 17.14 -2.73 5.56
N ALA A 127 16.74 -3.31 6.70
CA ALA A 127 17.34 -4.55 7.20
C ALA A 127 17.07 -5.74 6.27
N GLY A 128 15.84 -5.88 5.74
CA GLY A 128 15.50 -6.91 4.76
C GLY A 128 16.31 -6.78 3.46
N PHE A 129 16.44 -5.56 2.96
CA PHE A 129 17.23 -5.24 1.77
C PHE A 129 18.71 -5.59 1.93
N LEU A 130 19.33 -5.22 3.05
CA LEU A 130 20.72 -5.56 3.34
C LEU A 130 20.93 -7.08 3.42
N ARG A 131 20.02 -7.82 4.09
CA ARG A 131 20.08 -9.29 4.12
C ARG A 131 19.97 -9.90 2.72
N LEU A 132 19.08 -9.36 1.89
CA LEU A 132 18.92 -9.84 0.52
C LEU A 132 20.18 -9.60 -0.31
N ASN A 133 20.77 -8.40 -0.24
CA ASN A 133 21.98 -8.10 -0.98
C ASN A 133 23.18 -8.93 -0.51
N ASN A 134 23.33 -9.16 0.80
CA ASN A 134 24.39 -10.04 1.31
C ASN A 134 24.28 -11.44 0.73
N ARG A 135 23.07 -12.02 0.72
CA ARG A 135 22.84 -13.35 0.13
C ARG A 135 23.16 -13.37 -1.38
N ARG A 136 22.80 -12.32 -2.11
CA ARG A 136 23.12 -12.21 -3.55
C ARG A 136 24.64 -12.17 -3.78
N LEU A 137 25.36 -11.41 -2.96
CA LEU A 137 26.83 -11.35 -3.04
C LEU A 137 27.47 -12.72 -2.72
N ASP A 138 26.96 -13.43 -1.71
CA ASP A 138 27.41 -14.79 -1.37
C ASP A 138 27.13 -15.78 -2.52
N GLU A 139 26.07 -15.57 -3.28
CA GLU A 139 25.68 -16.34 -4.47
C GLU A 139 26.40 -15.87 -5.76
N GLY A 140 27.26 -14.84 -5.69
CA GLY A 140 27.97 -14.26 -6.84
C GLY A 140 27.10 -13.43 -7.78
N GLU A 141 25.91 -13.00 -7.32
CA GLU A 141 24.98 -12.16 -8.05
C GLU A 141 25.17 -10.66 -7.75
N GLU A 142 24.85 -9.82 -8.72
CA GLU A 142 24.85 -8.35 -8.52
C GLU A 142 23.82 -7.92 -7.46
N PRO A 143 24.21 -7.06 -6.50
CA PRO A 143 23.29 -6.53 -5.50
C PRO A 143 22.31 -5.53 -6.13
N PHE A 144 21.13 -5.40 -5.54
CA PHE A 144 20.19 -4.35 -5.92
C PHE A 144 20.70 -2.97 -5.46
N ALA A 145 20.47 -1.94 -6.28
CA ALA A 145 20.92 -0.58 -6.00
C ALA A 145 20.19 0.08 -4.82
N ASN A 146 18.89 -0.19 -4.64
CA ASN A 146 18.07 0.37 -3.56
C ASN A 146 16.88 -0.56 -3.21
N PRO A 147 16.23 -0.37 -2.04
CA PRO A 147 15.10 -1.19 -1.62
C PRO A 147 13.92 -1.18 -2.61
N ARG A 148 13.58 -0.03 -3.20
CA ARG A 148 12.50 0.11 -4.18
C ARG A 148 12.69 -0.82 -5.38
N ASN A 149 13.90 -0.85 -5.94
CA ASN A 149 14.26 -1.70 -7.07
C ASN A 149 14.24 -3.18 -6.69
N ALA A 150 14.73 -3.51 -5.48
CA ALA A 150 14.66 -4.88 -4.96
C ALA A 150 13.20 -5.34 -4.80
N THR A 151 12.32 -4.47 -4.30
CA THR A 151 10.88 -4.71 -4.20
C THR A 151 10.23 -4.91 -5.57
N ALA A 152 10.48 -4.00 -6.51
CA ALA A 152 9.92 -4.08 -7.86
C ALA A 152 10.36 -5.34 -8.59
N GLY A 153 11.66 -5.65 -8.56
CA GLY A 153 12.19 -6.87 -9.15
C GLY A 153 11.63 -8.13 -8.48
N SER A 154 11.45 -8.11 -7.15
CA SER A 154 10.87 -9.24 -6.41
C SER A 154 9.42 -9.49 -6.81
N LEU A 155 8.58 -8.46 -6.91
CA LEU A 155 7.16 -8.61 -7.29
C LEU A 155 6.96 -9.04 -8.75
N LYS A 156 7.98 -8.88 -9.60
CA LYS A 156 7.96 -9.28 -11.01
C LYS A 156 8.64 -10.62 -11.28
N MET A 157 8.90 -11.42 -10.24
CA MET A 157 9.35 -12.80 -10.42
C MET A 157 8.18 -13.69 -10.85
N LEU A 158 8.41 -14.55 -11.84
CA LEU A 158 7.39 -15.47 -12.34
C LEU A 158 7.10 -16.62 -11.37
N ASP A 159 8.07 -17.02 -10.54
CA ASP A 159 7.89 -18.05 -9.52
C ASP A 159 7.56 -17.40 -8.15
N PRO A 160 6.32 -17.54 -7.63
CA PRO A 160 5.95 -17.03 -6.33
C PRO A 160 6.79 -17.63 -5.18
N LYS A 161 7.38 -18.82 -5.36
CA LYS A 161 8.27 -19.42 -4.34
C LYS A 161 9.52 -18.57 -4.12
N ILE A 162 10.01 -17.91 -5.16
CA ILE A 162 11.12 -16.96 -5.06
C ILE A 162 10.66 -15.71 -4.31
N VAL A 163 9.45 -15.21 -4.61
CA VAL A 163 8.86 -14.03 -3.95
C VAL A 163 8.64 -14.27 -2.46
N ALA A 164 8.17 -15.46 -2.09
CA ALA A 164 7.97 -15.86 -0.70
C ALA A 164 9.24 -15.84 0.16
N GLN A 165 10.42 -15.90 -0.47
CA GLN A 165 11.72 -15.81 0.21
C GLN A 165 12.23 -14.36 0.31
N ARG A 166 11.56 -13.40 -0.34
CA ARG A 166 11.93 -11.99 -0.32
C ARG A 166 11.32 -11.35 0.94
N PRO A 167 12.07 -10.49 1.66
CA PRO A 167 11.58 -9.85 2.88
C PRO A 167 10.68 -8.65 2.53
N LEU A 168 9.59 -8.92 1.82
CA LEU A 168 8.59 -7.94 1.41
C LEU A 168 7.55 -7.75 2.51
N ASP A 169 7.07 -6.52 2.63
CA ASP A 169 5.97 -6.13 3.50
C ASP A 169 5.06 -5.14 2.77
N ILE A 170 3.88 -4.86 3.32
CA ILE A 170 2.93 -3.91 2.75
C ILE A 170 2.44 -2.94 3.82
N VAL A 171 2.23 -1.70 3.41
CA VAL A 171 1.45 -0.71 4.17
C VAL A 171 0.25 -0.30 3.34
N ILE A 172 -0.92 -0.24 3.97
CA ILE A 172 -2.16 0.21 3.33
C ILE A 172 -2.40 1.69 3.65
N TYR A 173 -2.81 2.45 2.64
CA TYR A 173 -3.07 3.89 2.77
C TYR A 173 -4.37 4.36 2.10
N GLY A 174 -5.04 3.54 1.29
CA GLY A 174 -6.17 4.06 0.52
C GLY A 174 -7.14 3.01 -0.01
N LEU A 175 -8.19 3.50 -0.65
CA LEU A 175 -9.25 2.70 -1.25
C LEU A 175 -9.34 2.90 -2.76
N GLY A 176 -9.82 1.86 -3.43
CA GLY A 176 -10.39 1.95 -4.76
C GLY A 176 -11.89 1.67 -4.72
N GLN A 177 -12.36 0.73 -5.53
CA GLN A 177 -13.78 0.37 -5.58
C GLN A 177 -14.29 -0.15 -4.23
N ILE A 178 -15.50 0.26 -3.85
CA ILE A 178 -16.25 -0.28 -2.73
C ILE A 178 -17.71 -0.51 -3.15
N GLU A 179 -18.29 -1.64 -2.74
CA GLU A 179 -19.71 -1.93 -2.97
C GLU A 179 -20.38 -2.42 -1.69
N ALA A 180 -21.63 -1.98 -1.48
CA ALA A 180 -22.46 -2.33 -0.33
C ALA A 180 -21.83 -1.97 1.04
N ALA A 181 -21.17 -0.81 1.13
CA ALA A 181 -20.50 -0.34 2.35
C ALA A 181 -21.44 0.08 3.50
N GLY A 182 -22.76 0.05 3.29
CA GLY A 182 -23.74 0.68 4.18
C GLY A 182 -23.52 2.19 4.33
N ASN A 183 -24.35 2.84 5.15
CA ASN A 183 -24.26 4.29 5.38
C ASN A 183 -23.18 4.70 6.39
N SER A 184 -22.44 3.74 6.96
CA SER A 184 -21.54 3.92 8.10
C SER A 184 -20.07 3.67 7.76
N PHE A 185 -19.70 3.70 6.48
CA PHE A 185 -18.32 3.50 6.07
C PHE A 185 -17.46 4.74 6.38
N PRO A 186 -16.18 4.58 6.80
CA PRO A 186 -15.31 5.71 7.12
C PRO A 186 -15.30 6.80 6.06
N ASN A 187 -15.50 8.05 6.49
CA ASN A 187 -15.49 9.22 5.60
C ASN A 187 -14.29 10.15 5.84
N LYS A 188 -13.44 9.85 6.82
CA LYS A 188 -12.15 10.51 7.07
C LYS A 188 -11.01 9.54 6.88
N GLN A 189 -9.88 10.04 6.38
CA GLN A 189 -8.68 9.23 6.17
C GLN A 189 -8.22 8.54 7.47
N ILE A 190 -8.25 9.23 8.60
CA ILE A 190 -7.82 8.62 9.89
C ILE A 190 -8.73 7.46 10.32
N GLU A 191 -10.04 7.57 10.07
CA GLU A 191 -11.01 6.51 10.36
C GLU A 191 -10.82 5.33 9.38
N LEU A 192 -10.46 5.62 8.14
CA LEU A 192 -10.17 4.61 7.13
C LEU A 192 -8.91 3.80 7.48
N LEU A 193 -7.85 4.47 7.93
CA LEU A 193 -6.63 3.79 8.39
C LEU A 193 -6.91 2.88 9.61
N ALA A 194 -7.74 3.34 10.54
CA ALA A 194 -8.18 2.52 11.67
C ALA A 194 -9.05 1.32 11.21
N TYR A 195 -9.93 1.54 10.24
CA TYR A 195 -10.71 0.47 9.63
C TYR A 195 -9.82 -0.60 8.99
N PHE A 196 -8.77 -0.22 8.27
CA PHE A 196 -7.82 -1.19 7.70
C PHE A 196 -7.12 -2.06 8.75
N GLN A 197 -6.79 -1.47 9.90
CA GLN A 197 -6.24 -2.23 11.02
C GLN A 197 -7.24 -3.26 11.56
N ASN A 198 -8.51 -2.88 11.69
CA ASN A 198 -9.57 -3.76 12.18
C ASN A 198 -9.89 -4.93 11.24
N ILE A 199 -9.59 -4.82 9.95
CA ILE A 199 -9.77 -5.91 8.97
C ILE A 199 -8.50 -6.73 8.71
N GLY A 200 -7.44 -6.51 9.50
CA GLY A 200 -6.24 -7.35 9.50
C GLY A 200 -5.03 -6.81 8.75
N PHE A 201 -5.03 -5.55 8.32
CA PHE A 201 -3.84 -4.91 7.74
C PHE A 201 -3.00 -4.15 8.77
N GLN A 202 -1.74 -3.90 8.40
CA GLN A 202 -0.92 -2.91 9.08
C GLN A 202 -1.09 -1.55 8.40
N GLY A 203 -1.39 -0.53 9.20
CA GLY A 203 -1.41 0.87 8.76
C GLY A 203 0.00 1.49 8.76
N PRO A 204 0.11 2.77 8.37
CA PRO A 204 1.36 3.51 8.47
C PRO A 204 1.91 3.51 9.89
N ALA A 205 3.24 3.40 10.03
CA ALA A 205 3.91 3.32 11.34
C ALA A 205 3.65 4.54 12.22
N LYS A 206 3.42 5.70 11.60
CA LYS A 206 3.03 6.94 12.27
C LYS A 206 2.08 7.71 11.38
N VAL A 207 1.11 8.36 12.00
CA VAL A 207 0.12 9.21 11.33
C VAL A 207 -0.06 10.44 12.20
N TRP A 208 -0.16 11.61 11.57
CA TRP A 208 -0.44 12.86 12.26
C TRP A 208 -1.72 13.48 11.72
N THR A 209 -2.41 14.20 12.60
CA THR A 209 -3.59 14.99 12.24
C THR A 209 -3.25 16.47 12.42
N CYS A 210 -3.42 17.26 11.36
CA CYS A 210 -3.17 18.70 11.37
C CYS A 210 -4.46 19.47 11.07
N HIS A 211 -4.81 20.41 11.94
CA HIS A 211 -5.99 21.27 11.75
C HIS A 211 -5.65 22.61 11.09
N HIS A 212 -4.36 22.96 10.99
CA HIS A 212 -3.93 24.27 10.50
C HIS A 212 -2.59 24.16 9.77
N ALA A 213 -2.35 25.01 8.77
CA ALA A 213 -1.08 25.05 8.04
C ALA A 213 0.14 25.21 8.98
N LYS A 214 -0.02 25.92 10.10
CA LYS A 214 1.04 26.17 11.08
C LYS A 214 1.52 24.90 11.80
N SER A 215 0.62 23.94 12.08
CA SER A 215 1.01 22.68 12.75
C SER A 215 1.73 21.72 11.81
N LEU A 216 1.69 21.97 10.50
CA LEU A 216 2.33 21.10 9.52
C LEU A 216 3.87 21.16 9.61
N GLY A 217 4.44 22.33 9.91
CA GLY A 217 5.89 22.47 10.04
C GLY A 217 6.47 21.55 11.13
N ASP A 218 5.81 21.48 12.28
CA ASP A 218 6.22 20.61 13.38
C ASP A 218 6.10 19.13 13.00
N VAL A 219 5.03 18.76 12.30
CA VAL A 219 4.83 17.40 11.79
C VAL A 219 5.89 17.02 10.74
N LEU A 220 6.27 17.94 9.85
CA LEU A 220 7.33 17.68 8.87
C LEU A 220 8.69 17.49 9.55
N ASN A 221 9.00 18.28 10.58
CA ASN A 221 10.22 18.11 11.36
C ASN A 221 10.24 16.74 12.08
N GLU A 222 9.11 16.33 12.66
CA GLU A 222 8.99 14.99 13.25
C GLU A 222 9.12 13.88 12.21
N LEU A 223 8.55 14.05 11.02
CA LEU A 223 8.65 13.09 9.93
C LEU A 223 10.09 12.97 9.42
N ASP A 224 10.81 14.08 9.31
CA ASP A 224 12.21 14.10 8.91
C ASP A 224 13.11 13.40 9.92
N ALA A 225 12.79 13.48 11.22
CA ALA A 225 13.50 12.76 12.27
C ALA A 225 13.32 11.23 12.22
N LEU A 226 12.36 10.71 11.44
CA LEU A 226 12.15 9.26 11.24
C LEU A 226 12.97 8.68 10.07
N ARG A 227 13.62 9.53 9.27
CA ARG A 227 14.35 9.11 8.05
C ARG A 227 15.71 8.48 8.36
#